data_AF-A0A924EQI9-F1
#
_entry.id   AF-A0A924EQI9-F1
#
_cell.length_a   1.000
_cell.length_b   1.000
_cell.length_c   1.000
_cell.angle_alpha   90.00
_cell.angle_beta   90.00
_cell.angle_gamma   90.00
#
_symmetry.space_group_name_H-M   'P 1'
#
loop_
_entity.id
_entity.type
_entity.pdbx_description
1 polymer ?
#
loop_
_entity_poly.entity_id
_entity_poly.type
_entity_poly.pdbx_seq_one_letter_code
_entity_poly.pdbx_strand_id
1 'polypeptide(L)'
;MENNTIKTFDEHLDKRYGKTGTEKRTDFEIKAKSFAIGELIREERKLANMTQEKLADKIGAKKSFISRIENGHSDIQLSTLYRLIEFGLGRKINFTIH
;
A
#
# COMPACT_ATOMS: atom_id res chain seq x y z
N MET A 1 10.33 33.84 -24.76
CA MET A 1 9.09 33.49 -24.04
C MET A 1 9.26 32.06 -23.56
N GLU A 2 9.49 31.84 -22.27
CA GLU A 2 9.62 30.49 -21.72
C GLU A 2 8.25 29.81 -21.70
N ASN A 3 8.11 28.74 -22.49
CA ASN A 3 6.91 27.92 -22.51
C ASN A 3 6.84 27.08 -21.23
N ASN A 4 6.36 27.68 -20.14
CA ASN A 4 6.13 26.97 -18.89
C ASN A 4 4.83 26.15 -19.01
N THR A 5 4.93 25.00 -19.69
CA THR A 5 3.80 24.09 -19.89
C THR A 5 3.61 23.31 -18.59
N ILE A 6 2.94 23.91 -17.61
CA ILE A 6 2.56 23.23 -16.37
C ILE A 6 1.55 22.16 -16.75
N LYS A 7 2.01 20.90 -16.82
CA LYS A 7 1.12 19.75 -16.98
C LYS A 7 0.57 19.38 -15.62
N THR A 8 -0.74 19.18 -15.55
CA THR A 8 -1.35 18.67 -14.32
C THR A 8 -0.87 17.24 -14.07
N PHE A 9 -0.95 16.78 -12.82
CA PHE A 9 -0.59 15.41 -12.48
C PHE A 9 -1.45 14.42 -13.27
N ASP A 10 -2.73 14.72 -13.45
CA ASP A 10 -3.64 13.89 -14.25
C ASP A 10 -3.26 13.85 -15.72
N GLU A 11 -2.87 14.97 -16.33
CA GLU A 11 -2.37 14.97 -17.72
C GLU A 11 -1.09 14.15 -17.88
N HIS A 12 -0.19 14.20 -16.89
CA HIS A 12 1.01 13.37 -16.88
C HIS A 12 0.67 11.88 -16.82
N LEU A 13 -0.26 11.52 -15.94
CA LEU A 13 -0.71 10.14 -15.75
C LEU A 13 -1.49 9.63 -16.96
N ASP A 14 -2.36 10.45 -17.56
CA ASP A 14 -3.09 10.11 -18.78
C ASP A 14 -2.13 9.81 -19.94
N LYS A 15 -1.08 10.63 -20.08
CA LYS A 15 -0.04 10.39 -21.09
C LYS A 15 0.70 9.08 -20.87
N ARG A 16 0.96 8.69 -19.61
CA ARG A 16 1.80 7.52 -19.28
C ARG A 16 1.01 6.22 -19.17
N TYR A 17 -0.18 6.27 -18.58
CA TYR A 17 -0.98 5.12 -18.18
C TYR A 17 -2.36 5.08 -18.86
N GLY A 18 -2.71 6.10 -19.64
CA GLY A 18 -4.02 6.21 -20.27
C GLY A 18 -5.03 6.90 -19.36
N LYS A 19 -6.20 7.22 -19.93
CA LYS A 19 -7.30 7.86 -19.21
C LYS A 19 -7.90 6.92 -18.16
N THR A 20 -8.53 7.50 -17.15
CA THR A 20 -9.33 6.77 -16.16
C THR A 20 -10.33 5.82 -16.84
N GLY A 21 -10.45 4.60 -16.31
CA GLY A 21 -11.30 3.55 -16.87
C GLY A 21 -10.66 2.67 -17.95
N THR A 22 -9.46 3.02 -18.43
CA THR A 22 -8.67 2.11 -19.28
C THR A 22 -7.98 1.04 -18.43
N GLU A 23 -7.84 -0.18 -18.97
CA GLU A 23 -7.20 -1.32 -18.27
C GLU A 23 -5.82 -0.95 -17.69
N LYS A 24 -4.97 -0.31 -18.49
CA LYS A 24 -3.64 0.14 -18.07
C LYS A 24 -3.68 1.14 -16.91
N ARG A 25 -4.66 2.05 -16.90
CA ARG A 25 -4.85 3.03 -15.83
C ARG A 25 -5.40 2.37 -14.57
N THR A 26 -6.36 1.46 -14.72
CA THR A 26 -6.91 0.66 -13.62
C THR A 26 -5.83 -0.16 -12.92
N ASP A 27 -4.98 -0.85 -13.68
CA ASP A 27 -3.85 -1.62 -13.12
C ASP A 27 -2.85 -0.74 -12.37
N PHE A 28 -2.55 0.45 -12.91
CA PHE A 28 -1.70 1.42 -12.24
C PHE A 28 -2.31 1.88 -10.91
N GLU A 29 -3.60 2.21 -10.90
CA GLU A 29 -4.31 2.65 -9.70
C GLU A 29 -4.40 1.54 -8.65
N ILE A 30 -4.64 0.29 -9.06
CA ILE A 30 -4.64 -0.87 -8.15
C ILE A 30 -3.26 -1.01 -7.49
N LYS A 31 -2.18 -0.97 -8.28
CA LYS A 31 -0.81 -1.06 -7.76
C LYS A 31 -0.46 0.11 -6.82
N ALA A 32 -0.89 1.32 -7.17
CA ALA A 32 -0.70 2.50 -6.33
C ALA A 32 -1.44 2.37 -4.98
N LYS A 33 -2.68 1.86 -4.99
CA LYS A 33 -3.44 1.57 -3.76
C LYS A 33 -2.77 0.48 -2.91
N SER A 34 -2.29 -0.60 -3.53
CA SER A 34 -1.55 -1.65 -2.83
C SER A 34 -0.27 -1.12 -2.17
N PHE A 35 0.48 -0.25 -2.87
CA PHE A 35 1.64 0.42 -2.30
C PHE A 35 1.26 1.30 -1.10
N ALA A 36 0.20 2.09 -1.22
CA ALA A 36 -0.28 2.94 -0.13
C ALA A 36 -0.64 2.14 1.14
N ILE A 37 -1.27 0.97 0.99
CA ILE A 37 -1.55 0.06 2.11
C ILE A 37 -0.26 -0.41 2.78
N GLY A 38 0.76 -0.76 1.98
CA GLY A 38 2.08 -1.16 2.50
C GLY A 38 2.77 -0.07 3.32
N GLU A 39 2.72 1.17 2.84
CA GLU A 39 3.25 2.33 3.58
C GLU A 39 2.49 2.60 4.88
N LEU A 40 1.15 2.54 4.86
CA LEU A 40 0.33 2.70 6.07
C LEU A 40 0.67 1.64 7.13
N ILE A 41 0.85 0.38 6.73
CA ILE A 41 1.28 -0.69 7.64
C ILE A 41 2.65 -0.39 8.24
N ARG A 42 3.59 0.10 7.42
CA ARG A 42 4.94 0.46 7.87
C ARG A 42 4.90 1.60 8.88
N GLU A 43 4.08 2.62 8.64
CA GLU A 43 3.91 3.76 9.53
C GLU A 43 3.32 3.31 10.87
N GLU A 44 2.23 2.57 10.86
CA GLU A 44 1.62 2.04 12.09
C GLU A 44 2.57 1.14 12.88
N ARG A 45 3.37 0.31 12.19
CA ARG A 45 4.42 -0.49 12.84
C ARG A 45 5.47 0.38 13.55
N LYS A 46 5.91 1.46 12.90
CA LYS A 46 6.86 2.40 13.48
C LYS A 46 6.26 3.15 14.67
N LEU A 47 4.99 3.58 14.58
CA LEU A 47 4.26 4.19 15.69
C LEU A 47 4.11 3.23 16.88
N ALA A 48 3.96 1.94 16.61
CA ALA A 48 3.97 0.88 17.63
C ALA A 48 5.38 0.54 18.16
N ASN A 49 6.43 1.24 17.72
CA ASN A 49 7.84 0.99 18.08
C ASN A 49 8.31 -0.46 17.81
N MET A 50 7.79 -1.08 16.74
CA MET A 50 8.13 -2.45 16.37
C MET A 50 9.11 -2.49 15.19
N THR A 51 10.04 -3.44 15.23
CA THR A 51 10.82 -3.82 14.04
C THR A 51 9.99 -4.74 13.15
N GLN A 52 10.38 -4.89 11.87
CA GLN A 52 9.72 -5.86 10.99
C GLN A 52 9.78 -7.30 11.55
N GLU A 53 10.89 -7.67 12.21
CA GLU A 53 11.04 -8.97 12.87
C GLU A 53 10.02 -9.14 14.00
N LYS A 54 9.92 -8.15 14.91
CA LYS A 54 8.96 -8.21 16.04
C LYS A 54 7.52 -8.35 15.56
N LEU A 55 7.14 -7.63 14.50
CA LEU A 55 5.80 -7.77 13.93
C LEU A 55 5.60 -9.15 13.29
N ALA A 56 6.61 -9.66 12.58
CA ALA A 56 6.58 -10.98 11.96
C ALA A 56 6.41 -12.09 13.00
N ASP A 57 7.21 -12.06 14.07
CA ASP A 57 7.15 -13.01 15.19
C ASP A 57 5.75 -13.04 15.81
N LYS A 58 5.17 -11.86 16.04
CA LYS A 58 3.85 -11.72 16.67
C LYS A 58 2.72 -12.34 15.86
N ILE A 59 2.85 -12.39 14.53
CA ILE A 59 1.82 -12.97 13.65
C ILE A 59 2.19 -14.36 13.12
N GLY A 60 3.34 -14.90 13.51
CA GLY A 60 3.86 -16.19 13.05
C GLY A 60 4.29 -16.17 11.58
N ALA A 61 4.92 -15.09 11.13
CA ALA A 61 5.41 -14.92 9.76
C ALA A 61 6.94 -14.71 9.72
N LYS A 62 7.53 -14.74 8.52
CA LYS A 62 8.94 -14.39 8.31
C LYS A 62 9.09 -12.88 8.18
N LYS A 63 10.18 -12.28 8.66
CA LYS A 63 10.50 -10.85 8.42
C LYS A 63 10.44 -10.47 6.94
N SER A 64 10.90 -11.34 6.04
CA SER A 64 10.86 -11.09 4.59
C SER A 64 9.43 -10.93 4.06
N PHE A 65 8.45 -11.56 4.70
CA PHE A 65 7.03 -11.39 4.38
C PHE A 65 6.55 -9.98 4.73
N ILE A 66 6.85 -9.50 5.95
CA ILE A 66 6.54 -8.12 6.38
C ILE A 66 7.22 -7.11 5.45
N SER A 67 8.49 -7.33 5.12
CA SER A 67 9.23 -6.45 4.19
C SER A 67 8.57 -6.38 2.82
N ARG A 68 8.15 -7.51 2.24
CA ARG A 68 7.47 -7.49 0.93
C ARG A 68 6.13 -6.76 0.97
N ILE A 69 5.34 -6.93 2.04
CA ILE A 69 4.08 -6.19 2.22
C ILE A 69 4.35 -4.70 2.29
N GLU A 70 5.27 -4.28 3.16
CA GLU A 70 5.55 -2.86 3.38
C GLU A 70 6.12 -2.18 2.14
N ASN A 71 6.73 -2.91 1.21
CA ASN A 71 7.26 -2.38 -0.05
C ASN A 71 6.30 -2.55 -1.24
N GLY A 72 5.06 -3.02 -1.03
CA GLY A 72 4.09 -3.23 -2.10
C GLY A 72 4.48 -4.35 -3.09
N HIS A 73 5.30 -5.30 -2.66
CA HIS A 73 5.81 -6.42 -3.48
C HIS A 73 5.14 -7.76 -3.15
N SER A 74 3.99 -7.74 -2.49
CA SER A 74 3.20 -8.95 -2.23
C SER A 74 1.73 -8.60 -2.19
N ASP A 75 0.92 -9.42 -2.86
CA ASP A 75 -0.49 -9.51 -2.51
C ASP A 75 -0.63 -10.08 -1.10
N ILE A 76 -1.63 -9.60 -0.37
CA ILE A 76 -1.94 -10.02 0.99
C ILE A 76 -3.35 -10.60 1.02
N GLN A 77 -3.48 -11.80 1.54
CA GLN A 77 -4.79 -12.37 1.84
C GLN A 77 -5.46 -11.53 2.93
N LEU A 78 -6.78 -11.30 2.82
CA LEU A 78 -7.52 -10.51 3.81
C LEU A 78 -7.37 -11.06 5.23
N SER A 79 -7.42 -12.38 5.42
CA SER A 79 -7.18 -13.02 6.72
C SER A 79 -5.83 -12.65 7.33
N THR A 80 -4.79 -12.57 6.49
CA THR A 80 -3.44 -12.15 6.90
C THR A 80 -3.39 -10.66 7.19
N LEU A 81 -4.10 -9.83 6.43
CA LEU A 81 -4.23 -8.39 6.71
C LEU A 81 -4.90 -8.15 8.07
N TYR A 82 -6.00 -8.84 8.38
CA TYR A 82 -6.65 -8.82 9.69
C TYR A 82 -5.69 -9.27 10.80
N ARG A 83 -4.97 -10.39 10.60
CA ARG A 83 -3.98 -10.85 11.58
C ARG A 83 -2.89 -9.80 11.83
N LEU A 84 -2.38 -9.20 10.77
CA LEU A 84 -1.33 -8.20 10.83
C LEU A 84 -1.79 -6.93 11.56
N ILE A 85 -2.96 -6.41 11.21
CA ILE A 85 -3.46 -5.14 11.77
C ILE A 85 -4.03 -5.33 13.17
N GLU A 86 -4.89 -6.33 13.39
CA GLU A 86 -5.60 -6.46 14.65
C GLU A 86 -4.78 -7.14 15.73
N PHE A 87 -4.13 -8.26 15.40
CA PHE A 87 -3.31 -9.00 16.38
C PHE A 87 -1.88 -8.47 16.42
N GLY A 88 -1.27 -8.23 15.25
CA GLY A 88 0.10 -7.74 15.13
C GLY A 88 0.22 -6.30 15.66
N LEU A 89 -0.51 -5.36 15.08
CA LEU A 89 -0.41 -3.94 15.41
C LEU A 89 -1.36 -3.49 16.54
N GLY A 90 -2.38 -4.29 16.90
CA GLY A 90 -3.35 -3.91 17.93
C GLY A 90 -4.30 -2.79 17.47
N ARG A 91 -4.54 -2.68 16.16
CA ARG A 91 -5.43 -1.68 15.53
C ARG A 91 -6.74 -2.32 15.09
N LYS A 92 -7.67 -1.53 14.56
CA LYS A 92 -8.90 -2.02 13.93
C LYS A 92 -8.91 -1.63 12.47
N ILE A 93 -9.38 -2.53 11.61
CA ILE A 93 -9.64 -2.23 10.20
C ILE A 93 -11.13 -2.04 9.98
N ASN A 94 -11.50 -0.99 9.25
CA ASN A 94 -12.87 -0.75 8.82
C ASN A 94 -12.87 -0.57 7.30
N PHE A 95 -13.83 -1.21 6.64
CA PHE A 95 -14.07 -1.03 5.21
C PHE A 95 -15.36 -0.26 5.03
N THR A 96 -15.33 0.74 4.17
CA THR A 96 -16.52 1.49 3.76
C THR A 96 -16.63 1.42 2.25
N ILE A 97 -17.79 0.99 1.76
CA ILE A 97 -18.11 0.90 0.33
C ILE A 97 -19.32 1.81 0.10
N HIS A 98 -19.17 2.79 -0.79
CA HIS A 98 -20.19 3.73 -1.20
C HIS A 98 -20.36 3.70 -2.72
#